data_AF-A0A930ALU8-F1
#
_entry.id   AF-A0A930ALU8-F1
#
_cell.length_a   1.000
_cell.length_b   1.000
_cell.length_c   1.000
_cell.angle_alpha   90.00
_cell.angle_beta   90.00
_cell.angle_gamma   90.00
#
_symmetry.space_group_name_H-M   'P 1'
#
loop_
_entity.id
_entity.type
_entity.pdbx_description
1 polymer ?
#
loop_
_entity_poly.entity_id
_entity_poly.type
_entity_poly.pdbx_seq_one_letter_code
_entity_poly.pdbx_strand_id
1 'polypeptide(L)'
;MPDVYNRNSVTKKGYNLLAESIATKKPITFTKVVVGDGDDTGLDINTMTGVVSPKMELPIGNGEKGGDGEYVIQAVLSNKTLEHSFFPKEVGLFAKCGDGEEVLYSYSNGGNNVGLMPDKNTPINAEIYNIRTKIGNATNITFVASDDTYVTKGELTKHNADANAHDNRFNAIVRQVNNMITSVDNSDSLAKAPTLQLVKTLLSSLNIKNATDVVNALESEKATGLGIRYDFSNVNAWYICLGKLFGNLIIQGGKFVPEIASITFPIRFNEVLAVLPMMLDEPTPWHEMMIRPKAITASTFKMVSGSSNTNYPKSRNNGCWIAVGI
;
A
#
# COMPACT_ATOMS: atom_id res chain seq x y z
N MET A 1 33.61 36.33 26.49
CA MET A 1 32.25 36.41 27.07
C MET A 1 31.31 36.77 25.93
N PRO A 2 30.08 36.23 25.87
CA PRO A 2 29.13 36.61 24.84
C PRO A 2 28.81 38.11 24.94
N ASP A 3 28.54 38.76 23.81
CA ASP A 3 28.19 40.17 23.78
C ASP A 3 26.88 40.40 24.54
N VAL A 4 26.86 41.40 25.42
CA VAL A 4 25.69 41.67 26.26
C VAL A 4 25.12 43.07 25.98
N TYR A 5 23.90 43.08 25.44
CA TYR A 5 23.13 44.28 25.13
C TYR A 5 22.00 44.45 26.15
N ASN A 6 22.29 45.11 27.26
CA ASN A 6 21.41 45.16 28.44
C ASN A 6 20.22 46.12 28.34
N ARG A 7 20.09 46.90 27.26
CA ARG A 7 19.10 47.99 27.13
C ARG A 7 18.47 48.06 25.74
N ASN A 8 17.76 47.02 25.31
CA ASN A 8 16.94 47.16 24.11
C ASN A 8 15.69 48.01 24.39
N SER A 9 15.59 49.17 23.74
CA SER A 9 14.48 50.12 23.91
C SER A 9 13.79 50.34 22.57
N VAL A 10 12.46 50.22 22.54
CA VAL A 10 11.63 50.52 21.37
C VAL A 10 11.58 52.03 21.16
N THR A 11 11.79 52.50 19.92
CA THR A 11 11.77 53.92 19.60
C THR A 11 10.33 54.43 19.49
N LYS A 12 10.13 55.76 19.44
CA LYS A 12 8.81 56.35 19.16
C LYS A 12 8.27 55.91 17.80
N LYS A 13 9.12 55.78 16.78
CA LYS A 13 8.72 55.25 15.48
C LYS A 13 8.32 53.77 15.58
N GLY A 14 9.02 52.96 16.38
CA GLY A 14 8.67 51.56 16.65
C GLY A 14 7.29 51.40 17.33
N TYR A 15 7.00 52.22 18.35
CA TYR A 15 5.66 52.24 18.96
C TYR A 15 4.56 52.71 18.01
N ASN A 16 4.83 53.72 17.18
CA ASN A 16 3.87 54.15 16.16
C ASN A 16 3.60 53.03 15.14
N LEU A 17 4.63 52.28 14.76
CA LEU A 17 4.50 51.14 13.85
C LEU A 17 3.66 50.02 14.48
N LEU A 18 3.83 49.75 15.78
CA LEU A 18 2.95 48.82 16.53
C LEU A 18 1.49 49.29 16.50
N ALA A 19 1.24 50.56 16.77
CA ALA A 19 -0.11 51.13 16.75
C ALA A 19 -0.73 51.06 15.34
N GLU A 20 0.05 51.33 14.30
CA GLU A 20 -0.37 51.22 12.91
C GLU A 20 -0.73 49.78 12.54
N SER A 21 0.09 48.81 12.92
CA SER A 21 -0.20 47.38 12.68
C SER A 21 -1.51 46.94 13.33
N ILE A 22 -1.75 47.37 14.58
CA ILE A 22 -3.01 47.08 15.30
C ILE A 22 -4.21 47.73 14.60
N ALA A 23 -4.09 49.01 14.21
CA ALA A 23 -5.18 49.76 13.60
C ALA A 23 -5.52 49.26 12.18
N THR A 24 -4.50 48.92 11.39
CA THR A 24 -4.66 48.52 9.98
C THR A 24 -4.77 47.01 9.78
N LYS A 25 -4.49 46.22 10.81
CA LYS A 25 -4.35 44.75 10.77
C LYS A 25 -3.27 44.24 9.82
N LYS A 26 -2.38 45.11 9.34
CA LYS A 26 -1.25 44.74 8.49
C LYS A 26 -0.10 44.17 9.34
N PRO A 27 0.71 43.24 8.80
CA PRO A 27 1.80 42.63 9.54
C PRO A 27 2.93 43.62 9.80
N ILE A 28 3.62 43.45 10.92
CA ILE A 28 4.96 44.03 11.14
C ILE A 28 5.95 43.09 10.50
N THR A 29 6.70 43.59 9.52
CA THR A 29 7.81 42.87 8.91
C THR A 29 9.11 43.40 9.49
N PHE A 30 9.83 42.58 10.26
CA PHE A 30 11.22 42.87 10.59
C PHE A 30 12.08 42.62 9.36
N THR A 31 12.87 43.61 8.97
CA THR A 31 13.54 43.63 7.66
C THR A 31 15.02 43.35 7.76
N LYS A 32 15.70 43.93 8.76
CA LYS A 32 17.14 43.76 8.99
C LYS A 32 17.53 44.13 10.42
N VAL A 33 18.70 43.67 10.81
CA VAL A 33 19.42 44.17 11.99
C VAL A 33 20.64 44.94 11.51
N VAL A 34 20.90 46.11 12.08
CA VAL A 34 22.11 46.88 11.76
C VAL A 34 22.97 46.93 13.01
N VAL A 35 24.24 46.60 12.87
CA VAL A 35 25.22 46.64 13.96
C VAL A 35 26.32 47.65 13.65
N GLY A 36 26.84 48.29 14.69
CA GLY A 36 27.78 49.40 14.57
C GLY A 36 28.68 49.56 15.79
N ASP A 37 29.56 50.56 15.76
CA ASP A 37 30.49 50.89 16.85
C ASP A 37 30.15 52.20 17.57
N GLY A 38 28.95 52.74 17.34
CA GLY A 38 28.47 53.98 17.94
C GLY A 38 28.22 53.91 19.45
N ASP A 39 28.21 55.08 20.07
CA ASP A 39 27.97 55.29 21.50
C ASP A 39 26.66 56.08 21.67
N ASP A 40 25.79 55.62 22.56
CA ASP A 40 24.49 56.25 22.84
C ASP A 40 24.54 57.27 24.00
N THR A 41 25.73 57.57 24.53
CA THR A 41 25.92 58.53 25.61
C THR A 41 25.34 59.89 25.26
N GLY A 42 24.34 60.33 26.04
CA GLY A 42 23.67 61.62 25.85
C GLY A 42 22.58 61.63 24.79
N LEU A 43 22.29 60.50 24.13
CA LEU A 43 21.21 60.38 23.15
C LEU A 43 19.90 59.92 23.81
N ASP A 44 18.77 60.42 23.32
CA ASP A 44 17.45 59.90 23.65
C ASP A 44 17.02 58.85 22.62
N ILE A 45 17.11 57.57 23.01
CA ILE A 45 16.77 56.42 22.18
C ILE A 45 15.34 56.52 21.62
N ASN A 46 14.41 57.15 22.33
CA ASN A 46 13.03 57.30 21.85
C ASN A 46 12.93 58.10 20.56
N THR A 47 13.90 58.99 20.30
CA THR A 47 13.90 59.91 19.15
C THR A 47 14.75 59.42 17.98
N MET A 48 15.51 58.34 18.17
CA MET A 48 16.42 57.83 17.14
C MET A 48 15.67 57.28 15.94
N THR A 49 16.20 57.54 14.75
CA THR A 49 15.67 57.04 13.47
C THR A 49 16.64 56.09 12.75
N GLY A 50 17.84 55.91 13.28
CA GLY A 50 18.87 55.02 12.77
C GLY A 50 19.94 54.76 13.83
N VAL A 51 20.87 53.85 13.54
CA VAL A 51 22.06 53.62 14.37
C VAL A 51 23.05 54.78 14.21
N VAL A 52 23.89 55.01 15.21
CA VAL A 52 24.84 56.14 15.30
C VAL A 52 26.00 55.99 14.31
N SER A 53 26.59 54.80 14.20
CA SER A 53 27.75 54.48 13.36
C SER A 53 27.61 53.07 12.76
N PRO A 54 26.77 52.90 11.72
CA PRO A 54 26.52 51.60 11.10
C PRO A 54 27.80 51.01 10.49
N LYS A 55 28.04 49.71 10.73
CA LYS A 55 29.16 48.95 10.15
C LYS A 55 28.72 47.73 9.35
N MET A 56 27.61 47.10 9.74
CA MET A 56 27.13 45.89 9.07
C MET A 56 25.61 45.77 9.15
N GLU A 57 25.00 45.28 8.07
CA GLU A 57 23.61 44.85 8.05
C GLU A 57 23.59 43.31 8.14
N LEU A 58 22.81 42.80 9.08
CA LEU A 58 22.65 41.38 9.34
C LEU A 58 21.28 40.92 8.82
N PRO A 59 21.25 39.86 8.01
CA PRO A 59 20.00 39.24 7.62
C PRO A 59 19.30 38.62 8.84
N ILE A 60 17.97 38.67 8.83
CA ILE A 60 17.14 37.97 9.81
C ILE A 60 16.89 36.56 9.30
N GLY A 61 17.33 35.55 10.07
CA GLY A 61 17.15 34.14 9.71
C GLY A 61 15.86 33.55 10.26
N ASN A 62 15.50 33.90 11.49
CA ASN A 62 14.35 33.31 12.18
C ASN A 62 13.77 34.26 13.23
N GLY A 63 12.56 33.99 13.69
CA GLY A 63 11.95 34.68 14.81
C GLY A 63 10.98 33.78 15.55
N GLU A 64 10.93 33.91 16.87
CA GLU A 64 10.02 33.12 17.71
C GLU A 64 9.37 33.96 18.81
N LYS A 65 8.13 33.59 19.16
CA LYS A 65 7.45 34.22 20.29
C LYS A 65 8.17 33.84 21.58
N GLY A 66 8.56 34.86 22.34
CA GLY A 66 9.01 34.71 23.72
C GLY A 66 7.83 34.67 24.69
N GLY A 67 8.13 34.85 25.99
CA GLY A 67 7.13 35.12 27.02
C GLY A 67 6.77 36.62 27.09
N ASP A 68 5.68 36.96 27.79
CA ASP A 68 5.34 38.34 28.20
C ASP A 68 5.36 39.40 27.07
N GLY A 69 4.80 39.06 25.90
CA GLY A 69 4.69 39.96 24.75
C GLY A 69 6.03 40.27 24.05
N GLU A 70 7.06 39.45 24.30
CA GLU A 70 8.35 39.52 23.61
C GLU A 70 8.36 38.68 22.34
N TYR A 71 9.17 39.15 21.39
CA TYR A 71 9.57 38.41 20.23
C TYR A 71 11.11 38.35 20.20
N VAL A 72 11.66 37.17 19.92
CA VAL A 72 13.09 36.95 19.77
C VAL A 72 13.40 36.89 18.28
N ILE A 73 14.12 37.89 17.78
CA ILE A 73 14.58 37.94 16.39
C ILE A 73 15.99 37.37 16.35
N GLN A 74 16.24 36.43 15.45
CA GLN A 74 17.54 35.81 15.23
C GLN A 74 18.16 36.38 13.96
N ALA A 75 19.26 37.12 14.13
CA ALA A 75 20.08 37.61 13.03
C ALA A 75 21.43 36.91 13.05
N VAL A 76 22.02 36.69 11.86
CA VAL A 76 23.32 36.03 11.77
C VAL A 76 24.42 37.06 11.53
N LEU A 77 25.40 37.05 12.42
CA LEU A 77 26.62 37.84 12.33
C LEU A 77 27.71 37.02 11.62
N SER A 78 28.23 37.56 10.51
CA SER A 78 29.34 36.99 9.74
C SER A 78 30.31 38.09 9.32
N ASN A 79 31.62 37.84 9.42
CA ASN A 79 32.65 38.78 8.99
C ASN A 79 33.08 38.60 7.53
N LYS A 80 32.38 37.77 6.74
CA LYS A 80 32.77 37.42 5.37
C LYS A 80 33.02 38.63 4.46
N THR A 81 32.29 39.71 4.68
CA THR A 81 32.38 40.96 3.92
C THR A 81 32.92 42.14 4.74
N LEU A 82 33.43 41.90 5.95
CA LEU A 82 33.88 42.95 6.85
C LEU A 82 35.33 43.35 6.55
N GLU A 83 35.54 44.56 6.06
CA GLU A 83 36.88 45.05 5.70
C GLU A 83 37.74 45.46 6.91
N HIS A 84 37.10 45.94 7.98
CA HIS A 84 37.79 46.45 9.16
C HIS A 84 37.17 45.92 10.44
N SER A 85 38.03 45.48 11.36
CA SER A 85 37.61 45.03 12.68
C SER A 85 36.96 46.18 13.47
N PHE A 86 35.90 45.90 14.21
CA PHE A 86 35.21 46.89 15.06
C PHE A 86 34.62 46.24 16.31
N PHE A 87 34.27 47.05 17.30
CA PHE A 87 33.53 46.59 18.48
C PHE A 87 32.04 46.88 18.22
N PRO A 88 31.16 45.86 18.11
CA PRO A 88 29.75 46.04 17.80
C PRO A 88 29.01 46.60 19.01
N LYS A 89 29.20 47.87 19.33
CA LYS A 89 28.61 48.51 20.51
C LYS A 89 27.11 48.72 20.37
N GLU A 90 26.59 48.87 19.16
CA GLU A 90 25.18 49.17 18.93
C GLU A 90 24.49 48.15 18.03
N VAL A 91 23.21 47.93 18.30
CA VAL A 91 22.32 47.05 17.54
C VAL A 91 20.99 47.78 17.32
N GLY A 92 20.64 48.01 16.06
CA GLY A 92 19.35 48.53 15.63
C GLY A 92 18.52 47.46 14.93
N LEU A 93 17.28 47.27 15.37
CA LEU A 93 16.30 46.41 14.72
C LEU A 93 15.39 47.26 13.84
N PHE A 94 15.28 46.95 12.55
CA PHE A 94 14.44 47.69 11.61
C PHE A 94 13.18 46.90 11.25
N ALA A 95 12.08 47.62 11.05
CA ALA A 95 10.81 47.03 10.68
C ALA A 95 9.95 47.98 9.84
N LYS A 96 8.95 47.43 9.15
CA LYS A 96 7.88 48.17 8.46
C LYS A 96 6.51 47.56 8.74
N CYS A 97 5.44 48.34 8.58
CA CYS A 97 4.06 47.83 8.63
C CYS A 97 3.50 47.67 7.21
N GLY A 98 3.22 46.44 6.78
CA GLY A 98 2.85 46.14 5.39
C GLY A 98 3.85 46.72 4.38
N ASP A 99 3.36 47.57 3.47
CA ASP A 99 4.17 48.26 2.45
C ASP A 99 4.62 49.68 2.87
N GLY A 100 4.52 50.00 4.16
CA GLY A 100 4.91 51.30 4.72
C GLY A 100 6.43 51.55 4.79
N GLU A 101 6.80 52.70 5.35
CA GLU A 101 8.20 53.09 5.57
C GLU A 101 8.91 52.13 6.54
N GLU A 102 10.15 51.76 6.20
CA GLU A 102 11.03 51.07 7.13
C GLU A 102 11.59 52.06 8.16
N VAL A 103 11.50 51.70 9.43
CA VAL A 103 11.94 52.54 10.54
C VAL A 103 12.80 51.75 11.53
N LEU A 104 13.66 52.46 12.26
CA LEU A 104 14.32 51.89 13.44
C LEU A 104 13.27 51.56 14.50
N TYR A 105 13.00 50.27 14.68
CA TYR A 105 12.00 49.76 15.61
C TYR A 105 12.50 49.82 17.05
N SER A 106 13.68 49.24 17.30
CA SER A 106 14.32 49.27 18.61
C SER A 106 15.83 49.38 18.49
N TYR A 107 16.45 49.89 19.53
CA TYR A 107 17.88 50.12 19.60
C TYR A 107 18.43 49.67 20.95
N SER A 108 19.63 49.09 20.93
CA SER A 108 20.38 48.73 22.12
C SER A 108 21.85 49.08 21.97
N ASN A 109 22.48 49.48 23.06
CA ASN A 109 23.93 49.63 23.16
C ASN A 109 24.51 48.70 24.24
N GLY A 110 25.63 48.03 23.93
CA GLY A 110 26.35 47.12 24.82
C GLY A 110 27.49 47.79 25.59
N GLY A 111 27.86 49.02 25.22
CA GLY A 111 28.96 49.77 25.81
C GLY A 111 30.28 49.01 25.70
N ASN A 112 30.94 48.78 26.85
CA ASN A 112 32.20 48.03 26.91
C ASN A 112 32.00 46.50 27.09
N ASN A 113 30.76 46.00 27.00
CA ASN A 113 30.43 44.58 27.20
C ASN A 113 30.35 43.80 25.89
N VAL A 114 31.14 44.21 24.89
CA VAL A 114 31.16 43.61 23.55
C VAL A 114 32.58 43.21 23.16
N GLY A 115 32.72 42.10 22.43
CA GLY A 115 33.96 41.58 21.89
C GLY A 115 34.38 42.28 20.60
N LEU A 116 35.63 42.08 20.18
CA LEU A 116 36.07 42.54 18.87
C LEU A 116 35.46 41.63 17.79
N MET A 117 34.72 42.23 16.84
CA MET A 117 34.35 41.57 15.59
C MET A 117 35.50 41.74 14.61
N PRO A 118 36.26 40.68 14.28
CA PRO A 118 37.45 40.82 13.47
C PRO A 118 37.10 40.89 11.97
N ASP A 119 37.94 41.55 11.18
CA ASP A 119 37.79 41.61 9.73
C ASP A 119 37.83 40.23 9.06
N LYS A 120 37.44 40.20 7.77
CA LYS A 120 37.30 39.00 6.94
C LYS A 120 38.55 38.10 6.89
N ASN A 121 39.73 38.62 7.21
CA ASN A 121 40.98 37.84 7.17
C ASN A 121 41.18 36.98 8.43
N THR A 122 40.35 37.17 9.45
CA THR A 122 40.34 36.34 10.66
C THR A 122 39.18 35.36 10.61
N PRO A 123 39.41 34.04 10.58
CA PRO A 123 38.34 33.07 10.60
C PRO A 123 37.49 33.17 11.86
N ILE A 124 36.16 33.24 11.71
CA ILE A 124 35.20 33.13 12.81
C ILE A 124 34.15 32.06 12.49
N ASN A 125 33.55 31.51 13.54
CA ASN A 125 32.25 30.85 13.39
C ASN A 125 31.18 31.94 13.29
N ALA A 126 30.19 31.77 12.40
CA ALA A 126 29.04 32.66 12.37
C ALA A 126 28.34 32.64 13.74
N GLU A 127 27.94 33.81 14.22
CA GLU A 127 27.30 33.98 15.52
C GLU A 127 25.82 34.34 15.34
N ILE A 128 24.96 33.79 16.20
CA ILE A 128 23.52 34.10 16.19
C ILE A 128 23.27 35.18 17.23
N TYR A 129 22.91 36.38 16.77
CA TYR A 129 22.43 37.45 17.62
C TYR A 129 20.94 37.25 17.89
N ASN A 130 20.58 37.14 19.19
CA ASN A 130 19.20 37.06 19.64
C ASN A 130 18.74 38.44 20.14
N ILE A 131 17.95 39.14 19.33
CA ILE A 131 17.39 40.45 19.67
C ILE A 131 16.01 40.23 20.28
N ARG A 132 15.88 40.44 21.60
CA ARG A 132 14.60 40.36 22.31
C ARG A 132 13.94 41.73 22.29
N THR A 133 12.76 41.84 21.68
CA THR A 133 12.02 43.11 21.62
C THR A 133 10.56 42.93 22.00
N LYS A 134 9.93 43.96 22.54
CA LYS A 134 8.50 43.95 22.88
C LYS A 134 7.68 44.21 21.63
N ILE A 135 6.67 43.37 21.38
CA ILE A 135 5.70 43.52 20.27
C ILE A 135 4.27 43.75 20.76
N GLY A 136 4.07 43.83 22.09
CA GLY A 136 2.75 44.02 22.69
C GLY A 136 1.74 42.97 22.23
N ASN A 137 0.60 43.41 21.70
CA ASN A 137 -0.48 42.57 21.19
C ASN A 137 -0.46 42.37 19.66
N ALA A 138 0.61 42.77 18.96
CA ALA A 138 0.70 42.55 17.52
C ALA A 138 0.73 41.04 17.23
N THR A 139 -0.27 40.52 16.51
CA THR A 139 -0.40 39.08 16.23
C THR A 139 0.23 38.67 14.90
N ASN A 140 0.38 39.61 13.97
CA ASN A 140 0.88 39.37 12.62
C ASN A 140 2.32 39.86 12.49
N ILE A 141 3.28 39.04 12.93
CA ILE A 141 4.71 39.29 12.75
C ILE A 141 5.22 38.45 11.58
N THR A 142 5.93 39.07 10.65
CA THR A 142 6.62 38.42 9.54
C THR A 142 8.08 38.88 9.50
N PHE A 143 8.92 38.17 8.76
CA PHE A 143 10.30 38.55 8.53
C PHE A 143 10.69 38.21 7.09
N VAL A 144 11.60 38.99 6.54
CA VAL A 144 12.25 38.64 5.28
C VAL A 144 13.38 37.68 5.62
N ALA A 145 13.12 36.38 5.50
CA ALA A 145 14.18 35.39 5.62
C ALA A 145 15.18 35.62 4.47
N SER A 146 16.44 35.88 4.81
CA SER A 146 17.52 35.90 3.82
C SER A 146 17.83 34.49 3.36
N ASP A 147 17.99 34.33 2.06
CA ASP A 147 18.38 33.09 1.39
C ASP A 147 19.90 32.87 1.58
N ASP A 148 20.32 32.66 2.83
CA ASP A 148 21.74 32.54 3.16
C ASP A 148 22.30 31.15 2.77
N THR A 149 23.55 31.14 2.27
CA THR A 149 24.31 29.95 1.80
C THR A 149 24.53 28.81 2.81
N TYR A 150 23.99 28.88 4.02
CA TYR A 150 24.25 27.92 5.10
C TYR A 150 22.97 27.66 5.91
N VAL A 151 22.82 26.43 6.39
CA VAL A 151 21.76 26.03 7.31
C VAL A 151 22.36 25.92 8.71
N THR A 152 21.72 26.51 9.71
CA THR A 152 22.17 26.37 11.10
C THR A 152 21.93 24.95 11.60
N LYS A 153 22.75 24.50 12.57
CA LYS A 153 22.53 23.19 13.21
C LYS A 153 21.13 23.08 13.82
N GLY A 154 20.59 24.18 14.34
CA GLY A 154 19.24 24.24 14.91
C GLY A 154 18.15 24.00 13.86
N GLU A 155 18.23 24.65 12.71
CA GLU A 155 17.29 24.45 11.59
C GLU A 155 17.37 23.03 11.05
N LEU A 156 18.57 22.49 10.86
CA LEU A 156 18.73 21.09 10.43
C LEU A 156 18.16 20.11 11.46
N THR A 157 18.30 20.41 12.76
CA THR A 157 17.75 19.58 13.84
C THR A 157 16.21 19.62 13.82
N LYS A 158 15.61 20.80 13.60
CA LYS A 158 14.15 20.96 13.44
C LYS A 158 13.64 20.21 12.20
N HIS A 159 14.30 20.36 11.05
CA HIS A 159 13.98 19.64 9.82
C HIS A 159 14.02 18.12 10.01
N ASN A 160 15.06 17.59 10.65
CA ASN A 160 15.20 16.14 10.88
C ASN A 160 14.18 15.57 11.87
N ALA A 161 13.62 16.40 12.75
CA ALA A 161 12.58 16.01 13.69
C ALA A 161 11.16 16.15 13.12
N ASP A 162 10.99 16.85 12.00
CA ASP A 162 9.69 17.01 11.35
C ASP A 162 9.34 15.78 10.51
N ALA A 163 8.28 15.06 10.93
CA ALA A 163 7.78 13.88 10.24
C ALA A 163 7.33 14.18 8.79
N ASN A 164 7.05 15.43 8.45
CA ASN A 164 6.49 15.84 7.16
C ASN A 164 7.51 16.53 6.24
N ALA A 165 8.78 16.66 6.66
CA ALA A 165 9.82 17.36 5.90
C ALA A 165 10.01 16.83 4.46
N HIS A 166 9.61 15.58 4.21
CA HIS A 166 9.79 14.90 2.93
C HIS A 166 8.49 14.31 2.34
N ASP A 167 7.32 14.77 2.78
CA ASP A 167 6.02 14.24 2.33
C ASP A 167 5.86 14.25 0.81
N ASN A 168 6.28 15.33 0.15
CA ASN A 168 6.23 15.43 -1.31
C ASN A 168 6.98 14.28 -1.99
N ARG A 169 8.16 13.92 -1.47
CA ARG A 169 8.98 12.82 -2.01
C ARG A 169 8.37 11.46 -1.67
N PHE A 170 7.91 11.26 -0.44
CA PHE A 170 7.28 10.00 -0.04
C PHE A 170 5.97 9.74 -0.80
N ASN A 171 5.13 10.75 -0.97
CA ASN A 171 3.90 10.65 -1.76
C ASN A 171 4.18 10.31 -3.24
N ALA A 172 5.24 10.85 -3.83
CA ALA A 172 5.65 10.49 -5.18
C ALA A 172 6.07 9.00 -5.28
N ILE A 173 6.83 8.50 -4.30
CA ILE A 173 7.25 7.09 -4.24
C ILE A 173 6.03 6.18 -4.04
N VAL A 174 5.12 6.51 -3.12
CA VAL A 174 3.90 5.73 -2.86
C VAL A 174 3.04 5.62 -4.13
N ARG A 175 2.90 6.70 -4.91
CA ARG A 175 2.19 6.66 -6.20
C ARG A 175 2.86 5.72 -7.21
N GLN A 176 4.19 5.72 -7.30
CA GLN A 176 4.91 4.80 -8.17
C GLN A 176 4.69 3.34 -7.75
N VAL A 177 4.76 3.04 -6.45
CA VAL A 177 4.48 1.70 -5.93
C VAL A 177 3.06 1.25 -6.25
N ASN A 178 2.05 2.11 -6.01
CA ASN A 178 0.66 1.80 -6.35
C ASN A 178 0.43 1.59 -7.85
N ASN A 179 1.27 2.15 -8.72
CA ASN A 179 1.19 1.94 -10.16
C ASN A 179 1.89 0.64 -10.61
N MET A 180 2.77 0.06 -9.79
CA MET A 180 3.41 -1.22 -10.08
C MET A 180 2.56 -2.43 -9.68
N ILE A 181 1.57 -2.25 -8.79
CA ILE A 181 0.74 -3.33 -8.27
C ILE A 181 -0.75 -3.15 -8.62
N THR A 182 -1.50 -4.25 -8.66
CA THR A 182 -2.96 -4.24 -8.86
C THR A 182 -3.67 -5.17 -7.88
N SER A 183 -4.82 -4.72 -7.38
CA SER A 183 -5.75 -5.52 -6.58
C SER A 183 -6.87 -6.14 -7.41
N VAL A 184 -6.88 -5.90 -8.73
CA VAL A 184 -7.89 -6.40 -9.66
C VAL A 184 -7.25 -7.22 -10.79
N ASP A 185 -7.94 -8.28 -11.20
CA ASP A 185 -7.59 -9.10 -12.36
C ASP A 185 -8.38 -8.59 -13.59
N ASN A 186 -7.75 -7.74 -14.40
CA ASN A 186 -8.33 -7.22 -15.64
C ASN A 186 -7.25 -6.94 -16.70
N SER A 187 -7.67 -6.84 -17.97
CA SER A 187 -6.77 -6.62 -19.10
C SER A 187 -5.96 -5.32 -18.98
N ASP A 188 -6.57 -4.27 -18.45
CA ASP A 188 -5.96 -2.94 -18.35
C ASP A 188 -4.81 -2.89 -17.33
N SER A 189 -4.82 -3.81 -16.36
CA SER A 189 -3.81 -3.92 -15.30
C SER A 189 -2.82 -5.07 -15.53
N LEU A 190 -2.85 -5.72 -16.69
CA LEU A 190 -2.03 -6.90 -16.98
C LEU A 190 -0.52 -6.65 -16.87
N ALA A 191 -0.08 -5.42 -17.17
CA ALA A 191 1.31 -5.01 -17.05
C ALA A 191 1.77 -4.78 -15.58
N LYS A 192 0.85 -4.82 -14.61
CA LYS A 192 1.12 -4.60 -13.19
C LYS A 192 1.23 -5.93 -12.45
N ALA A 193 1.98 -5.96 -11.35
CA ALA A 193 2.08 -7.13 -10.49
C ALA A 193 0.80 -7.31 -9.63
N PRO A 194 0.27 -8.52 -9.45
CA PRO A 194 -0.86 -8.73 -8.56
C PRO A 194 -0.45 -8.54 -7.08
N THR A 195 -1.34 -7.98 -6.27
CA THR A 195 -1.14 -7.92 -4.81
C THR A 195 -1.20 -9.32 -4.19
N LEU A 196 -0.52 -9.51 -3.05
CA LEU A 196 -0.59 -10.76 -2.28
C LEU A 196 -2.04 -11.14 -1.91
N GLN A 197 -2.87 -10.15 -1.58
CA GLN A 197 -4.28 -10.36 -1.27
C GLN A 197 -5.05 -10.92 -2.48
N LEU A 198 -4.84 -10.37 -3.68
CA LEU A 198 -5.47 -10.87 -4.91
C LEU A 198 -5.04 -12.32 -5.19
N VAL A 199 -3.73 -12.61 -5.10
CA VAL A 199 -3.21 -13.98 -5.26
C VAL A 199 -3.86 -14.93 -4.26
N LYS A 200 -3.96 -14.53 -2.99
CA LYS A 200 -4.60 -15.34 -1.94
C LYS A 200 -6.08 -15.57 -2.23
N THR A 201 -6.81 -14.55 -2.67
CA THR A 201 -8.23 -14.65 -3.02
C THR A 201 -8.42 -15.64 -4.17
N LEU A 202 -7.67 -15.51 -5.27
CA LEU A 202 -7.77 -16.40 -6.43
C LEU A 202 -7.41 -17.86 -6.09
N LEU A 203 -6.36 -18.07 -5.29
CA LEU A 203 -5.99 -19.42 -4.87
C LEU A 203 -6.99 -20.01 -3.87
N SER A 204 -7.57 -19.18 -2.98
CA SER A 204 -8.55 -19.64 -2.01
C SER A 204 -9.83 -20.16 -2.64
N SER A 205 -10.26 -19.59 -3.78
CA SER A 205 -11.42 -20.09 -4.52
C SER A 205 -11.22 -21.49 -5.10
N LEU A 206 -9.97 -21.94 -5.26
CA LEU A 206 -9.65 -23.26 -5.79
C LEU A 206 -9.61 -24.34 -4.69
N ASN A 207 -9.63 -23.97 -3.40
CA ASN A 207 -9.50 -24.90 -2.27
C ASN A 207 -8.24 -25.80 -2.29
N ILE A 208 -7.20 -25.46 -3.07
CA ILE A 208 -5.96 -26.26 -3.18
C ILE A 208 -4.99 -25.84 -2.07
N LYS A 209 -4.74 -26.72 -1.10
CA LYS A 209 -3.79 -26.47 0.01
C LYS A 209 -2.45 -27.12 -0.23
N ASN A 210 -2.39 -28.19 -1.03
CA ASN A 210 -1.16 -28.93 -1.34
C ASN A 210 -1.29 -29.72 -2.65
N ALA A 211 -0.21 -30.39 -3.07
CA ALA A 211 -0.20 -31.21 -4.28
C ALA A 211 -1.23 -32.37 -4.24
N THR A 212 -1.55 -32.91 -3.06
CA THR A 212 -2.58 -33.94 -2.88
C THR A 212 -3.97 -33.41 -3.26
N ASP A 213 -4.30 -32.17 -2.94
CA ASP A 213 -5.59 -31.57 -3.32
C ASP A 213 -5.73 -31.43 -4.84
N VAL A 214 -4.63 -31.16 -5.56
CA VAL A 214 -4.60 -31.16 -7.03
C VAL A 214 -4.88 -32.55 -7.59
N VAL A 215 -4.21 -33.57 -7.05
CA VAL A 215 -4.40 -34.97 -7.46
C VAL A 215 -5.83 -35.42 -7.17
N ASN A 216 -6.36 -35.11 -5.99
CA ASN A 216 -7.73 -35.44 -5.58
C ASN A 216 -8.78 -34.75 -6.46
N ALA A 217 -8.59 -33.47 -6.82
CA ALA A 217 -9.48 -32.78 -7.75
C ALA A 217 -9.51 -33.48 -9.12
N LEU A 218 -8.35 -33.88 -9.63
CA LEU A 218 -8.24 -34.61 -10.90
C LEU A 218 -8.81 -36.04 -10.84
N GLU A 219 -8.70 -36.73 -9.71
CA GLU A 219 -9.24 -38.09 -9.52
C GLU A 219 -10.77 -38.09 -9.27
N SER A 220 -11.27 -37.16 -8.47
CA SER A 220 -12.70 -37.03 -8.13
C SER A 220 -13.55 -36.57 -9.31
N GLU A 221 -13.04 -35.66 -10.14
CA GLU A 221 -13.65 -35.31 -11.43
C GLU A 221 -13.78 -36.54 -12.34
N LYS A 222 -12.78 -37.43 -12.36
CA LYS A 222 -12.74 -38.55 -13.31
C LYS A 222 -13.65 -39.73 -12.94
N ALA A 223 -13.90 -40.01 -11.67
CA ALA A 223 -14.67 -41.20 -11.29
C ALA A 223 -16.15 -40.90 -11.04
N THR A 224 -16.51 -40.25 -9.93
CA THR A 224 -17.91 -40.20 -9.49
C THR A 224 -18.69 -39.00 -10.05
N GLY A 225 -18.05 -37.83 -10.22
CA GLY A 225 -18.70 -36.62 -10.74
C GLY A 225 -19.17 -36.75 -12.20
N LEU A 226 -18.43 -37.51 -13.00
CA LEU A 226 -18.76 -37.82 -14.39
C LEU A 226 -19.59 -39.11 -14.55
N GLY A 227 -19.88 -39.83 -13.47
CA GLY A 227 -20.71 -41.05 -13.50
C GLY A 227 -19.99 -42.33 -13.89
N ILE A 228 -18.65 -42.36 -13.83
CA ILE A 228 -17.85 -43.57 -14.02
C ILE A 228 -17.87 -44.39 -12.72
N ARG A 229 -18.43 -45.61 -12.78
CA ARG A 229 -18.54 -46.51 -11.62
C ARG A 229 -18.54 -47.95 -12.07
N TYR A 230 -17.97 -48.84 -11.28
CA TYR A 230 -17.94 -50.27 -11.60
C TYR A 230 -18.04 -51.11 -10.32
N ASP A 231 -18.49 -52.35 -10.47
CA ASP A 231 -18.47 -53.35 -9.40
C ASP A 231 -18.17 -54.72 -10.02
N PHE A 232 -17.06 -55.32 -9.60
CA PHE A 232 -16.63 -56.67 -9.99
C PHE A 232 -16.59 -57.64 -8.80
N SER A 233 -17.14 -57.26 -7.64
CA SER A 233 -17.13 -58.09 -6.43
C SER A 233 -17.89 -59.41 -6.62
N ASN A 234 -18.85 -59.44 -7.56
CA ASN A 234 -19.61 -60.63 -7.92
C ASN A 234 -19.42 -61.00 -9.40
N VAL A 235 -18.67 -62.08 -9.65
CA VAL A 235 -18.44 -62.60 -11.01
C VAL A 235 -19.71 -63.05 -11.73
N ASN A 236 -20.79 -63.32 -11.01
CA ASN A 236 -22.07 -63.72 -11.59
C ASN A 236 -22.93 -62.51 -12.00
N ALA A 237 -22.59 -61.30 -11.55
CA ALA A 237 -23.34 -60.07 -11.79
C ALA A 237 -22.44 -58.84 -11.52
N TRP A 238 -21.78 -58.31 -12.57
CA TRP A 238 -20.86 -57.17 -12.52
C TRP A 238 -21.27 -56.07 -13.51
N TYR A 239 -20.80 -54.84 -13.29
CA TYR A 239 -21.07 -53.71 -14.19
C TYR A 239 -19.92 -52.71 -14.31
N ILE A 240 -19.92 -51.96 -15.41
CA ILE A 240 -19.10 -50.78 -15.69
C ILE A 240 -20.04 -49.69 -16.24
N CYS A 241 -20.06 -48.52 -15.63
CA CYS A 241 -20.66 -47.30 -16.16
C CYS A 241 -19.54 -46.41 -16.66
N LEU A 242 -19.63 -45.93 -17.89
CA LEU A 242 -18.64 -45.05 -18.50
C LEU A 242 -18.97 -43.56 -18.30
N GLY A 243 -20.11 -43.24 -17.69
CA GLY A 243 -20.46 -41.88 -17.32
C GLY A 243 -20.82 -40.96 -18.49
N LYS A 244 -21.09 -39.68 -18.18
CA LYS A 244 -21.69 -38.68 -19.07
C LYS A 244 -20.86 -38.40 -20.32
N LEU A 245 -19.53 -38.48 -20.24
CA LEU A 245 -18.64 -38.26 -21.39
C LEU A 245 -18.82 -39.31 -22.50
N PHE A 246 -19.24 -40.51 -22.13
CA PHE A 246 -19.51 -41.61 -23.07
C PHE A 246 -21.02 -41.85 -23.22
N GLY A 247 -21.83 -40.79 -23.08
CA GLY A 247 -23.29 -40.88 -23.23
C GLY A 247 -23.99 -41.70 -22.16
N ASN A 248 -23.38 -41.88 -20.99
CA ASN A 248 -23.80 -42.79 -19.93
C ASN A 248 -23.86 -44.26 -20.35
N LEU A 249 -23.01 -44.68 -21.30
CA LEU A 249 -22.93 -46.08 -21.69
C LEU A 249 -22.61 -46.99 -20.49
N ILE A 250 -23.38 -48.05 -20.35
CA ILE A 250 -23.27 -49.08 -19.32
C ILE A 250 -22.96 -50.41 -20.00
N ILE A 251 -22.00 -51.14 -19.45
CA ILE A 251 -21.70 -52.53 -19.78
C ILE A 251 -21.96 -53.36 -18.52
N GLN A 252 -22.77 -54.40 -18.63
CA GLN A 252 -23.02 -55.34 -17.54
C GLN A 252 -22.70 -56.75 -17.99
N GLY A 253 -22.33 -57.61 -17.07
CA GLY A 253 -22.12 -59.02 -17.40
C GLY A 253 -22.30 -59.92 -16.20
N GLY A 254 -22.28 -61.22 -16.49
CA GLY A 254 -22.50 -62.23 -15.47
C GLY A 254 -22.52 -63.64 -16.02
N LYS A 255 -22.86 -64.57 -15.14
CA LYS A 255 -23.06 -65.99 -15.48
C LYS A 255 -24.53 -66.35 -15.35
N PHE A 256 -24.94 -67.39 -16.05
CA PHE A 256 -26.24 -68.01 -15.89
C PHE A 256 -26.12 -69.52 -15.82
N VAL A 257 -27.11 -70.14 -15.17
CA VAL A 257 -27.21 -71.59 -14.98
C VAL A 257 -28.44 -72.15 -15.73
N PRO A 258 -28.50 -73.48 -15.98
CA PRO A 258 -29.66 -74.13 -16.55
C PRO A 258 -30.94 -73.79 -15.81
N GLU A 259 -32.03 -73.76 -16.57
CA GLU A 259 -33.41 -73.57 -16.09
C GLU A 259 -33.66 -72.30 -15.28
N ILE A 260 -32.76 -71.31 -15.41
CA ILE A 260 -32.95 -69.99 -14.84
C ILE A 260 -34.21 -69.33 -15.43
N ALA A 261 -35.09 -68.84 -14.56
CA ALA A 261 -36.36 -68.26 -14.96
C ALA A 261 -36.21 -66.84 -15.56
N SER A 262 -35.28 -66.07 -15.01
CA SER A 262 -34.93 -64.70 -15.43
C SER A 262 -33.56 -64.34 -14.84
N ILE A 263 -32.83 -63.50 -15.55
CA ILE A 263 -31.60 -62.87 -15.07
C ILE A 263 -31.91 -61.41 -14.78
N THR A 264 -31.40 -60.90 -13.67
CA THR A 264 -31.51 -59.49 -13.29
C THR A 264 -30.19 -58.80 -13.56
N PHE A 265 -30.23 -57.65 -14.22
CA PHE A 265 -29.05 -56.81 -14.39
C PHE A 265 -28.60 -56.25 -13.04
N PRO A 266 -27.30 -56.23 -12.72
CA PRO A 266 -26.75 -55.60 -11.51
C PRO A 266 -27.29 -54.19 -11.24
N ILE A 267 -27.47 -53.41 -12.31
CA ILE A 267 -28.08 -52.08 -12.30
C ILE A 267 -29.10 -51.95 -13.42
N ARG A 268 -30.08 -51.08 -13.24
CA ARG A 268 -31.10 -50.81 -14.27
C ARG A 268 -30.50 -49.99 -15.42
N PHE A 269 -30.74 -50.42 -16.65
CA PHE A 269 -30.56 -49.59 -17.85
C PHE A 269 -31.78 -48.67 -18.04
N ASN A 270 -31.59 -47.49 -18.60
CA ASN A 270 -32.67 -46.74 -19.25
C ASN A 270 -33.10 -47.42 -20.55
N GLU A 271 -32.13 -47.86 -21.35
CA GLU A 271 -32.35 -48.58 -22.60
C GLU A 271 -31.30 -49.68 -22.78
N VAL A 272 -31.76 -50.89 -23.10
CA VAL A 272 -30.86 -52.01 -23.42
C VAL A 272 -30.63 -52.04 -24.93
N LEU A 273 -29.40 -51.79 -25.36
CA LEU A 273 -29.02 -51.81 -26.78
C LEU A 273 -28.77 -53.23 -27.27
N ALA A 274 -28.12 -54.07 -26.45
CA ALA A 274 -27.83 -55.45 -26.80
C ALA A 274 -27.65 -56.33 -25.56
N VAL A 275 -28.00 -57.62 -25.70
CA VAL A 275 -27.63 -58.68 -24.76
C VAL A 275 -27.00 -59.81 -25.58
N LEU A 276 -25.77 -60.18 -25.23
CA LEU A 276 -24.93 -61.14 -25.92
C LEU A 276 -24.69 -62.33 -24.99
N PRO A 277 -25.42 -63.45 -25.16
CA PRO A 277 -25.16 -64.67 -24.41
C PRO A 277 -24.06 -65.49 -25.08
N MET A 278 -23.31 -66.23 -24.28
CA MET A 278 -22.35 -67.24 -24.73
C MET A 278 -22.46 -68.47 -23.83
N MET A 279 -22.54 -69.65 -24.43
CA MET A 279 -22.51 -70.92 -23.70
C MET A 279 -21.06 -71.22 -23.27
N LEU A 280 -20.88 -71.74 -22.06
CA LEU A 280 -19.56 -72.16 -21.57
C LEU A 280 -19.32 -73.67 -21.71
N ASP A 281 -20.40 -74.45 -21.71
CA ASP A 281 -20.36 -75.91 -21.86
C ASP A 281 -20.78 -76.31 -23.29
N GLU A 282 -20.27 -77.43 -23.78
CA GLU A 282 -20.77 -78.04 -25.02
C GLU A 282 -22.28 -78.31 -24.92
N PRO A 283 -23.06 -78.11 -26.00
CA PRO A 283 -24.47 -78.46 -26.03
C PRO A 283 -24.68 -79.88 -25.52
N THR A 284 -25.60 -80.09 -24.57
CA THR A 284 -25.92 -81.46 -24.17
C THR A 284 -26.38 -82.26 -25.40
N PRO A 285 -26.06 -83.57 -25.51
CA PRO A 285 -25.86 -84.23 -26.80
C PRO A 285 -27.04 -84.39 -27.76
N TRP A 286 -28.18 -83.70 -27.59
CA TRP A 286 -29.35 -83.98 -28.41
C TRP A 286 -30.14 -82.79 -28.95
N HIS A 287 -30.10 -81.56 -28.41
CA HIS A 287 -31.09 -80.56 -28.85
C HIS A 287 -30.70 -79.08 -28.64
N GLU A 288 -29.44 -78.66 -28.73
CA GLU A 288 -29.12 -77.23 -28.56
C GLU A 288 -28.18 -76.72 -29.63
N MET A 289 -28.65 -75.75 -30.40
CA MET A 289 -27.88 -75.12 -31.48
C MET A 289 -27.60 -73.64 -31.17
N MET A 290 -28.48 -72.97 -30.41
CA MET A 290 -28.35 -71.55 -30.09
C MET A 290 -28.97 -71.21 -28.74
N ILE A 291 -28.34 -70.27 -28.03
CA ILE A 291 -28.92 -69.55 -26.91
C ILE A 291 -29.20 -68.11 -27.33
N ARG A 292 -30.34 -67.57 -26.90
CA ARG A 292 -30.69 -66.17 -27.18
C ARG A 292 -31.39 -65.51 -25.99
N PRO A 293 -31.23 -64.21 -25.80
CA PRO A 293 -32.01 -63.46 -24.84
C PRO A 293 -33.44 -63.27 -25.38
N LYS A 294 -34.42 -63.24 -24.49
CA LYS A 294 -35.84 -62.96 -24.78
C LYS A 294 -36.45 -62.14 -23.65
N ALA A 295 -37.52 -61.41 -23.94
CA ALA A 295 -38.24 -60.59 -22.96
C ALA A 295 -37.29 -59.65 -22.21
N ILE A 296 -36.42 -58.97 -22.96
CA ILE A 296 -35.45 -58.01 -22.42
C ILE A 296 -36.21 -56.78 -21.95
N THR A 297 -35.93 -56.36 -20.74
CA THR A 297 -36.42 -55.13 -20.12
C THR A 297 -35.24 -54.33 -19.59
N ALA A 298 -35.49 -53.13 -19.09
CA ALA A 298 -34.51 -52.29 -18.41
C ALA A 298 -33.79 -52.97 -17.21
N SER A 299 -34.39 -53.98 -16.60
CA SER A 299 -33.88 -54.59 -15.36
C SER A 299 -33.63 -56.08 -15.44
N THR A 300 -34.25 -56.76 -16.40
CA THR A 300 -34.21 -58.22 -16.50
C THR A 300 -34.29 -58.70 -17.93
N PHE A 301 -33.90 -59.95 -18.15
CA PHE A 301 -34.13 -60.66 -19.38
C PHE A 301 -34.20 -62.17 -19.12
N LYS A 302 -34.72 -62.93 -20.08
CA LYS A 302 -34.78 -64.39 -20.03
C LYS A 302 -33.79 -65.00 -21.00
N MET A 303 -33.19 -66.13 -20.62
CA MET A 303 -32.42 -66.97 -21.55
C MET A 303 -33.31 -68.08 -22.08
N VAL A 304 -33.31 -68.28 -23.39
CA VAL A 304 -34.03 -69.38 -24.04
C VAL A 304 -33.07 -70.17 -24.93
N SER A 305 -33.10 -71.50 -24.80
CA SER A 305 -32.37 -72.41 -25.69
C SER A 305 -33.25 -72.78 -26.89
N GLY A 306 -32.62 -72.94 -28.06
CA GLY A 306 -33.26 -73.39 -29.28
C GLY A 306 -32.53 -74.55 -29.93
N SER A 307 -33.31 -75.46 -30.51
CA SER A 307 -32.88 -76.58 -31.33
C SER A 307 -33.58 -76.54 -32.68
N SER A 308 -33.13 -77.36 -33.64
CA SER A 308 -33.89 -77.57 -34.87
C SER A 308 -35.33 -77.98 -34.54
N ASN A 309 -36.28 -77.14 -34.92
CA ASN A 309 -37.73 -77.29 -34.71
C ASN A 309 -38.23 -77.28 -33.25
N THR A 310 -37.41 -76.93 -32.25
CA THR A 310 -37.84 -76.84 -30.84
C THR A 310 -37.35 -75.55 -30.16
N ASN A 311 -38.24 -74.83 -29.47
CA ASN A 311 -37.88 -73.70 -28.62
C ASN A 311 -38.13 -74.06 -27.15
N TYR A 312 -37.09 -73.95 -26.31
CA TYR A 312 -37.22 -74.17 -24.87
C TYR A 312 -37.47 -72.83 -24.16
N PRO A 313 -38.43 -72.77 -23.21
CA PRO A 313 -38.78 -71.53 -22.52
C PRO A 313 -37.71 -71.03 -21.53
N LYS A 314 -36.67 -71.83 -21.26
CA LYS A 314 -35.54 -71.52 -20.37
C LYS A 314 -34.23 -72.02 -20.99
N SER A 315 -33.10 -71.48 -20.52
CA SER A 315 -31.77 -72.02 -20.84
C SER A 315 -31.68 -73.47 -20.35
N ARG A 316 -30.94 -74.29 -21.08
CA ARG A 316 -30.66 -75.69 -20.70
C ARG A 316 -29.17 -75.91 -20.37
N ASN A 317 -28.30 -74.99 -20.78
CA ASN A 317 -26.87 -74.97 -20.45
C ASN A 317 -26.50 -73.83 -19.49
N ASN A 318 -25.29 -73.89 -18.93
CA ASN A 318 -24.65 -72.76 -18.27
C ASN A 318 -23.98 -71.85 -19.31
N GLY A 319 -23.73 -70.60 -18.93
CA GLY A 319 -22.92 -69.72 -19.75
C GLY A 319 -22.67 -68.37 -19.11
N CYS A 320 -22.18 -67.45 -19.92
CA CYS A 320 -21.98 -66.05 -19.56
C CYS A 320 -22.78 -65.13 -20.49
N TRP A 321 -22.95 -63.89 -20.04
CA TRP A 321 -23.63 -62.88 -20.81
C TRP A 321 -22.95 -61.53 -20.63
N ILE A 322 -23.01 -60.71 -21.68
CA ILE A 322 -22.65 -59.30 -21.65
C ILE A 322 -23.84 -58.52 -22.20
N ALA A 323 -24.24 -57.46 -21.52
CA ALA A 323 -25.26 -56.53 -21.96
C ALA A 323 -24.67 -55.13 -22.08
N VAL A 324 -25.09 -54.41 -23.10
CA VAL A 324 -24.69 -53.02 -23.37
C VAL A 324 -25.96 -52.18 -23.46
N GLY A 325 -25.95 -51.02 -22.83
CA GLY A 325 -27.09 -50.11 -22.77
C GLY A 325 -26.72 -48.74 -22.22
N ILE A 326 -27.71 -47.88 -22.04
CA ILE A 326 -27.60 -46.54 -21.43
C ILE A 326 -28.51 -46.48 -20.21
#